data_AF-A0A1L3FCT3-F1
#
_entry.id   AF-A0A1L3FCT3-F1
#
_cell.length_a   1.000
_cell.length_b   1.000
_cell.length_c   1.000
_cell.angle_alpha   90.00
_cell.angle_beta   90.00
_cell.angle_gamma   90.00
#
_symmetry.space_group_name_H-M   'P 1'
#
loop_
_entity.id
_entity.type
_entity.pdbx_description
1 polymer ?
#
loop_
_entity_poly.entity_id
_entity_poly.type
_entity_poly.pdbx_seq_one_letter_code
_entity_poly.pdbx_strand_id
1 'polypeptide(L)' 'MVEGKPAGKGALTTRAGNRKAETLLNSAECQEHADHYKRLSGAGGISKHRAAVLKNIARTYVGLAGQLDRLASLARNEQR' A
#
# COMPACT_ATOMS: atom_id res chain seq x y z
N MET A 1 -1.80 -10.30 51.38
CA MET A 1 -3.22 -10.54 51.06
C MET A 1 -3.66 -9.39 50.16
N VAL A 2 -3.56 -9.56 48.83
CA VAL A 2 -4.57 -10.11 47.90
C VAL A 2 -5.31 -8.97 47.20
N GLU A 3 -5.08 -8.91 45.88
CA GLU A 3 -5.96 -8.49 44.77
C GLU A 3 -6.67 -7.13 44.81
N GLY A 4 -6.91 -6.42 43.71
CA GLY A 4 -6.82 -6.77 42.31
C GLY A 4 -7.44 -5.62 41.52
N LYS A 5 -6.74 -5.17 40.48
CA LYS A 5 -7.17 -4.11 39.55
C LYS A 5 -8.28 -4.68 38.65
N PRO A 6 -9.49 -4.09 38.57
CA PRO A 6 -10.53 -4.70 37.75
C PRO A 6 -10.43 -4.25 36.28
N ALA A 7 -10.46 -5.28 35.45
CA ALA A 7 -11.24 -5.43 34.23
C ALA A 7 -10.95 -4.48 33.06
N GLY A 8 -10.09 -4.97 32.17
CA GLY A 8 -10.12 -4.65 30.76
C GLY A 8 -11.52 -4.93 30.18
N LYS A 9 -12.12 -3.92 29.57
CA LYS A 9 -13.24 -4.09 28.65
C LYS A 9 -12.66 -4.29 27.26
N GLY A 10 -12.37 -5.56 26.96
CA GLY A 10 -12.29 -6.03 25.59
C GLY A 10 -13.67 -5.91 24.95
N ALA A 11 -13.97 -4.74 24.39
CA ALA A 11 -15.02 -4.65 23.39
C ALA A 11 -14.42 -5.23 22.10
N LEU A 12 -14.52 -6.56 21.98
CA LEU A 12 -14.35 -7.27 20.74
C LEU A 12 -15.37 -6.69 19.77
N THR A 13 -14.97 -5.69 19.01
CA THR A 13 -15.77 -5.21 17.90
C THR A 13 -15.76 -6.33 16.90
N THR A 14 -16.83 -7.12 16.92
CA THR A 14 -17.23 -7.98 15.80
C THR A 14 -17.50 -7.06 14.62
N ARG A 15 -16.44 -6.56 13.98
CA ARG A 15 -16.56 -5.93 12.68
C ARG A 15 -16.60 -7.08 11.70
N ALA A 16 -17.81 -7.54 11.43
CA ALA A 16 -18.18 -8.26 10.23
C ALA A 16 -17.82 -7.38 9.01
N GLY A 17 -16.52 -7.31 8.72
CA GLY A 17 -15.95 -6.74 7.53
C GLY A 17 -16.00 -7.83 6.48
N ASN A 18 -17.11 -7.86 5.75
CA ASN A 18 -17.21 -8.27 4.36
C ASN A 18 -15.81 -8.29 3.70
N ARG A 19 -15.16 -9.46 3.62
CA ARG A 19 -13.92 -9.66 2.87
C ARG A 19 -14.23 -9.61 1.37
N LYS A 20 -14.73 -8.47 0.88
CA LYS A 20 -14.84 -8.20 -0.54
C LYS A 20 -13.46 -7.76 -1.01
N ALA A 21 -12.67 -8.77 -1.35
CA ALA A 21 -11.29 -8.70 -1.79
C ALA A 21 -10.38 -7.97 -0.79
N GLU A 22 -9.46 -8.71 -0.18
CA GLU A 22 -8.17 -8.13 0.16
C GLU A 22 -7.74 -7.30 -1.05
N THR A 23 -7.71 -5.96 -0.91
CA THR A 23 -7.49 -5.05 -2.04
C THR A 23 -6.11 -5.35 -2.59
N LEU A 24 -6.04 -6.23 -3.58
CA LEU A 24 -4.87 -6.41 -4.41
C LEU A 24 -4.58 -5.03 -4.98
N LEU A 25 -3.42 -4.47 -4.63
CA LEU A 25 -2.89 -3.23 -5.17
C LEU A 25 -3.22 -3.15 -6.65
N ASN A 26 -3.93 -2.09 -7.06
CA ASN A 26 -4.27 -1.87 -8.46
C ASN A 26 -3.28 -0.90 -9.13
N SER A 27 -3.34 -0.80 -10.45
CA SER A 27 -2.41 0.01 -11.24
C SER A 27 -2.46 1.50 -10.87
N ALA A 28 -3.65 2.05 -10.60
CA ALA A 28 -3.82 3.44 -10.22
C ALA A 28 -3.23 3.73 -8.83
N GLU A 29 -3.48 2.85 -7.84
CA GLU A 29 -2.89 2.97 -6.50
C GLU A 29 -1.34 2.92 -6.56
N CYS A 30 -0.79 2.04 -7.39
CA CYS A 30 0.66 2.00 -7.62
C CYS A 30 1.17 3.32 -8.20
N GLN A 31 0.45 3.92 -9.14
CA GLN A 31 0.81 5.21 -9.72
C GLN A 31 0.77 6.35 -8.68
N GLU A 32 -0.26 6.38 -7.83
CA GLU A 32 -0.36 7.35 -6.73
C GLU A 32 0.79 7.22 -5.73
N HIS A 33 1.14 5.99 -5.34
CA HIS A 33 2.30 5.73 -4.50
C HIS A 33 3.61 6.16 -5.16
N ALA A 34 3.79 5.87 -6.46
CA ALA A 34 4.96 6.30 -7.21
C ALA A 34 5.13 7.83 -7.17
N ASP A 35 4.05 8.57 -7.43
CA ASP A 35 4.07 10.03 -7.40
C ASP A 35 4.35 10.58 -5.99
N HIS A 36 3.77 9.96 -4.95
CA HIS A 36 4.02 10.33 -3.57
C HIS A 36 5.51 10.16 -3.21
N TYR A 37 6.11 9.00 -3.48
CA TYR A 37 7.53 8.77 -3.18
C TYR A 37 8.46 9.65 -4.03
N LYS A 38 8.07 9.96 -5.28
CA LYS A 38 8.80 10.91 -6.12
C LYS A 38 8.81 12.31 -5.51
N ARG A 39 7.67 12.80 -5.01
CA ARG A 39 7.57 14.09 -4.30
C ARG A 39 8.42 14.10 -3.03
N LEU A 40 8.33 13.05 -2.21
CA LEU A 40 9.15 12.91 -1.00
C LEU A 40 10.65 12.90 -1.31
N SER A 41 11.07 12.34 -2.45
CA SER A 41 12.48 12.33 -2.86
C SER A 41 13.05 13.71 -3.21
N GLY A 42 12.18 14.69 -3.49
CA GLY A 42 12.55 16.08 -3.76
C GLY A 42 12.38 17.01 -2.56
N ALA A 43 11.94 16.48 -1.41
CA ALA A 43 11.74 17.29 -0.21
C ALA A 43 13.07 17.87 0.29
N GLY A 44 13.08 19.17 0.63
CA GLY A 44 14.21 19.81 1.27
C GLY A 44 14.53 19.16 2.62
N GLY A 45 15.81 19.17 3.02
CA GLY A 45 16.23 18.67 4.33
C GLY A 45 16.41 17.15 4.43
N ILE A 46 16.34 16.41 3.32
CA ILE A 46 16.67 14.97 3.30
C ILE A 46 18.09 14.71 2.78
N SER A 47 18.71 13.64 3.27
CA SER A 47 20.03 13.22 2.77
C SER A 47 19.94 12.68 1.34
N LYS A 48 21.05 12.78 0.59
CA LYS A 48 21.16 12.21 -0.76
C LYS A 48 20.84 10.72 -0.80
N HIS A 49 21.27 9.98 0.22
CA HIS A 49 20.99 8.54 0.32
C HIS A 49 19.48 8.28 0.48
N ARG A 50 18.79 9.00 1.37
CA ARG A 50 17.35 8.87 1.55
C ARG A 50 16.58 9.24 0.29
N ALA A 51 16.99 10.31 -0.41
CA ALA A 51 16.41 10.69 -1.69
C ALA A 51 16.55 9.58 -2.76
N ALA A 52 17.71 8.92 -2.81
CA ALA A 52 17.95 7.80 -3.74
C ALA A 52 17.04 6.60 -3.45
N VAL A 53 16.88 6.22 -2.18
CA VAL A 53 15.96 5.14 -1.76
C VAL A 53 14.52 5.47 -2.17
N LEU A 54 14.05 6.70 -1.91
CA LEU A 54 12.71 7.14 -2.29
C LEU A 54 12.49 7.10 -3.81
N LYS A 55 13.49 7.49 -4.61
CA LYS A 55 13.45 7.37 -6.08
C LYS A 55 13.40 5.92 -6.56
N ASN A 56 14.05 5.00 -5.86
CA ASN A 56 13.99 3.57 -6.19
C ASN A 56 12.60 3.02 -5.89
N ILE A 57 12.04 3.34 -4.72
CA ILE A 57 10.67 2.95 -4.34
C ILE A 57 9.66 3.46 -5.38
N ALA A 58 9.75 4.74 -5.75
CA ALA A 58 8.88 5.32 -6.78
C ALA A 58 8.96 4.54 -8.11
N ARG A 59 10.17 4.20 -8.56
CA ARG A 59 10.38 3.40 -9.78
C ARG A 59 9.78 1.99 -9.69
N THR A 60 9.89 1.34 -8.54
CA THR A 60 9.28 0.02 -8.30
C THR A 60 7.76 0.09 -8.46
N TYR A 61 7.12 1.10 -7.88
CA TYR A 61 5.67 1.28 -8.01
C TYR A 61 5.22 1.55 -9.46
N VAL A 62 5.96 2.37 -10.23
CA VAL A 62 5.67 2.55 -11.68
C VAL A 62 5.78 1.22 -12.43
N GLY A 63 6.83 0.44 -12.15
CA GLY A 63 7.01 -0.88 -12.77
C GLY A 63 5.84 -1.82 -12.45
N LEU A 64 5.42 -1.85 -11.19
CA LEU A 64 4.28 -2.66 -10.74
C LEU A 64 2.97 -2.20 -11.39
N ALA A 65 2.71 -0.89 -11.49
CA ALA A 65 1.53 -0.36 -12.18
C ALA A 65 1.44 -0.86 -13.63
N GLY A 66 2.57 -0.84 -14.35
CA GLY A 66 2.65 -1.35 -15.72
C GLY A 66 2.43 -2.87 -15.80
N GLN A 67 2.91 -3.64 -14.84
CA GLN A 67 2.66 -5.08 -14.77
C GLN A 67 1.18 -5.40 -14.52
N LEU A 68 0.55 -4.66 -13.62
CA LEU A 68 -0.87 -4.80 -13.30
C LEU A 68 -1.76 -4.42 -14.49
N ASP A 69 -1.42 -3.36 -15.23
CA ASP A 69 -2.15 -2.97 -16.44
C ASP A 69 -2.04 -4.01 -17.56
N ARG A 70 -0.85 -4.60 -17.74
CA ARG A 70 -0.64 -5.72 -18.66
C ARG A 70 -1.45 -6.95 -18.24
N LEU A 71 -1.44 -7.30 -16.95
CA LEU A 71 -2.22 -8.41 -16.41
C LEU A 71 -3.72 -8.21 -16.65
N ALA A 72 -4.25 -7.01 -16.38
CA ALA A 72 -5.63 -6.67 -16.66
C ALA A 72 -5.97 -6.74 -18.15
N SER A 73 -5.03 -6.40 -19.02
CA SER A 73 -5.18 -6.52 -20.47
C SER A 73 -5.18 -7.97 -20.95
N LEU A 74 -4.32 -8.83 -20.40
CA LEU A 74 -4.30 -10.27 -20.68
C LEU A 74 -5.63 -10.92 -20.26
N ALA A 75 -6.09 -10.66 -19.04
CA ALA A 75 -7.36 -11.20 -18.54
C ALA A 75 -8.56 -10.85 -19.43
N ARG A 76 -8.61 -9.62 -19.99
CA ARG A 76 -9.66 -9.21 -20.95
C ARG A 76 -9.58 -9.95 -22.29
N ASN A 77 -8.38 -10.29 -22.74
CA ASN A 77 -8.18 -11.01 -24.00
C ASN A 77 -8.46 -12.51 -23.85
N GLU A 78 -8.17 -13.11 -22.69
CA GLU A 78 -8.49 -14.51 -22.38
C GLU A 78 -10.00 -14.76 -22.22
N GLN A 79 -10.77 -13.73 -21.83
CA GLN A 79 -12.22 -13.81 -21.68
C GLN A 79 -12.99 -13.73 -23.02
N ARG A 80 -12.30 -13.49 -24.14
CA ARG A 80 -12.87 -13.38 -25.49
C ARG A 80 -12.70 -14.67 -26.28
#